data_AF-Q80UA3-F1
#
_entry.id   AF-Q80UA3-F1
#
_cell.length_a   1.000
_cell.length_b   1.000
_cell.length_c   1.000
_cell.angle_alpha   90.00
_cell.angle_beta   90.00
_cell.angle_gamma   90.00
#
_symmetry.space_group_name_H-M   'P 1'
#
loop_
_entity.id
_entity.type
_entity.pdbx_description
1 polymer ?
#
loop_
_entity_poly.entity_id
_entity_poly.type
_entity_poly.pdbx_seq_one_letter_code
_entity_poly.pdbx_strand_id
1 'polypeptide(L)'
;IFNDNSLSMEAFQHRSVSWSQFNKEILLGRGFTFWQWFDGVLDLTKRCLRSYWSDRLIIGFISKQYVTSLLLNEPDGTFLLRFSDSEIGGITIAHVI
;
A
#
# COMPACT_ATOMS: atom_id res chain seq x y z
N ILE A 1 -3.01 -7.60 -0.88
CA ILE A 1 -3.95 -7.17 -1.96
C ILE A 1 -3.18 -6.99 -3.26
N PHE A 2 -1.99 -6.40 -3.19
CA PHE A 2 -1.10 -6.15 -4.32
C PHE A 2 0.07 -7.14 -4.31
N ASN A 3 -0.23 -8.44 -4.34
CA ASN A 3 0.80 -9.48 -4.23
C ASN A 3 1.51 -9.80 -5.55
N ASP A 4 1.02 -9.25 -6.67
CA ASP A 4 1.53 -9.63 -7.98
C ASP A 4 2.79 -8.83 -8.34
N ASN A 5 3.87 -9.09 -7.60
CA ASN A 5 5.19 -8.51 -7.84
C ASN A 5 5.86 -9.09 -9.11
N SER A 6 5.22 -10.03 -9.80
CA SER A 6 5.74 -10.67 -11.00
C SER A 6 5.45 -9.87 -12.28
N LEU A 7 4.50 -8.94 -12.21
CA LEU A 7 4.09 -8.12 -13.34
C LEU A 7 4.93 -6.84 -13.39
N SER A 8 5.57 -6.62 -14.53
CA SER A 8 6.27 -5.38 -14.80
C SER A 8 5.27 -4.22 -14.97
N MET A 9 5.72 -2.98 -14.83
CA MET A 9 4.85 -1.81 -14.97
C MET A 9 4.18 -1.75 -16.36
N GLU A 10 4.86 -2.27 -17.39
CA GLU A 10 4.36 -2.35 -18.76
C GLU A 10 3.12 -3.25 -18.88
N ALA A 11 2.99 -4.28 -18.03
CA ALA A 11 1.83 -5.16 -18.02
C ALA A 11 0.53 -4.42 -17.65
N PHE A 12 0.63 -3.30 -16.94
CA PHE A 12 -0.52 -2.48 -16.54
C PHE A 12 -0.81 -1.33 -17.51
N GLN A 13 0.12 -0.98 -18.42
CA GLN A 13 0.04 0.23 -19.26
C GLN A 13 -1.22 0.27 -20.15
N HIS A 14 -1.65 -0.88 -20.65
CA HIS A 14 -2.83 -0.99 -21.54
C HIS A 14 -4.05 -1.60 -20.84
N ARG A 15 -3.99 -1.76 -19.51
CA ARG A 15 -5.06 -2.36 -18.73
C ARG A 15 -6.15 -1.33 -18.44
N SER A 16 -7.39 -1.65 -18.80
CA SER A 16 -8.54 -0.85 -18.40
C SER A 16 -9.03 -1.24 -17.00
N VAL A 17 -9.65 -0.29 -16.31
CA VAL A 17 -10.31 -0.50 -15.02
C VAL A 17 -11.78 -0.14 -15.18
N SER A 18 -12.67 -1.09 -14.91
CA SER A 18 -14.11 -0.84 -14.92
C SER A 18 -14.55 -0.12 -13.64
N TRP A 19 -15.74 0.49 -13.67
CA TRP A 19 -16.35 1.04 -12.45
C TRP A 19 -16.60 -0.03 -11.39
N SER A 20 -16.93 -1.26 -11.81
CA SER A 20 -17.15 -2.36 -10.87
C SER A 20 -15.85 -2.70 -10.12
N GLN A 21 -14.75 -2.84 -10.84
CA GLN A 21 -13.43 -3.09 -10.25
C GLN A 21 -12.97 -1.95 -9.32
N PHE A 22 -13.34 -0.71 -9.65
CA PHE A 22 -12.94 0.46 -8.86
C PHE A 22 -13.71 0.56 -7.53
N ASN A 23 -15.03 0.39 -7.53
CA ASN A 23 -15.86 0.69 -6.35
C ASN A 23 -17.13 -0.17 -6.17
N LYS A 24 -17.19 -1.37 -6.75
CA LYS A 24 -18.29 -2.33 -6.49
C LYS A 24 -17.79 -3.70 -6.08
N GLU A 25 -16.72 -4.16 -6.70
CA GLU A 25 -16.09 -5.43 -6.40
C GLU A 25 -15.28 -5.30 -5.10
N ILE A 26 -15.52 -6.23 -4.18
CA ILE A 26 -14.76 -6.35 -2.94
C ILE A 26 -13.42 -6.98 -3.27
N LEU A 27 -12.34 -6.40 -2.72
CA LEU A 27 -11.00 -6.95 -2.91
C LEU A 27 -10.92 -8.37 -2.30
N LEU A 28 -10.25 -9.27 -3.02
CA LEU A 28 -10.10 -10.66 -2.58
C LEU A 28 -9.46 -10.72 -1.18
N GLY A 29 -10.09 -11.45 -0.27
CA GLY A 29 -9.64 -11.59 1.12
C GLY A 29 -9.85 -10.35 2.00
N ARG A 30 -10.71 -9.41 1.58
CA ARG A 30 -11.06 -8.18 2.30
C ARG A 30 -12.57 -8.00 2.41
N GLY A 31 -12.96 -7.03 3.23
CA GLY A 31 -14.36 -6.60 3.41
C GLY A 31 -14.69 -5.27 2.75
N PHE A 32 -13.84 -4.77 1.84
CA PHE A 32 -13.95 -3.43 1.24
C PHE A 32 -13.49 -3.41 -0.23
N THR A 33 -13.97 -2.41 -0.99
CA THR A 33 -13.58 -2.14 -2.38
C THR A 33 -12.21 -1.47 -2.47
N PHE A 34 -11.64 -1.39 -3.68
CA PHE A 34 -10.43 -0.62 -3.93
C PHE A 34 -10.58 0.84 -3.51
N TRP A 35 -11.65 1.50 -3.96
CA TRP A 35 -11.90 2.90 -3.65
C TRP A 35 -12.01 3.16 -2.14
N GLN A 36 -12.72 2.32 -1.40
CA GLN A 36 -12.85 2.47 0.05
C GLN A 36 -11.50 2.42 0.77
N TRP A 37 -10.62 1.51 0.35
CA TRP A 37 -9.27 1.44 0.88
C TRP A 37 -8.44 2.69 0.53
N PHE A 38 -8.48 3.10 -0.74
CA PHE A 38 -7.71 4.24 -1.22
C PHE A 38 -8.17 5.55 -0.58
N ASP A 39 -9.47 5.76 -0.45
CA ASP A 39 -10.05 6.93 0.21
C ASP A 39 -9.70 6.96 1.71
N GLY A 40 -9.67 5.80 2.38
CA GLY A 40 -9.17 5.70 3.76
C GLY A 40 -7.71 6.13 3.90
N VAL A 41 -6.85 5.77 2.94
CA VAL A 41 -5.46 6.25 2.90
C VAL A 41 -5.40 7.76 2.68
N LEU A 42 -6.25 8.31 1.81
CA LEU A 42 -6.34 9.76 1.59
C LEU A 42 -6.76 10.51 2.85
N ASP A 43 -7.80 10.05 3.55
CA ASP A 43 -8.28 10.66 4.79
C ASP A 43 -7.21 10.63 5.88
N LEU A 44 -6.61 9.46 6.12
CA LEU A 44 -5.51 9.28 7.07
C LEU A 44 -4.36 10.24 6.76
N THR A 45 -3.95 10.30 5.49
CA THR A 45 -2.80 11.12 5.09
C THR A 45 -3.10 12.60 5.27
N LYS A 46 -4.29 13.06 4.87
CA LYS A 46 -4.70 14.46 5.02
C LYS A 46 -4.79 14.90 6.48
N ARG A 47 -5.35 14.04 7.34
CA ARG A 47 -5.62 14.38 8.74
C ARG A 47 -4.40 14.24 9.63
N CYS A 48 -3.61 13.19 9.43
CA CYS A 48 -2.59 12.78 10.41
C CYS A 48 -1.17 12.78 9.84
N LEU A 49 -0.99 12.51 8.54
CA LEU A 49 0.34 12.17 7.98
C LEU A 49 0.87 13.19 6.98
N ARG A 50 0.24 14.36 6.85
CA ARG A 50 0.54 15.33 5.79
C ARG A 50 2.01 15.78 5.80
N SER A 51 2.57 16.09 6.96
CA SER A 51 3.98 16.47 7.09
C SER A 51 4.90 15.32 6.70
N TYR A 52 4.73 14.15 7.32
CA TYR A 52 5.55 12.96 7.05
C TYR A 52 5.52 12.51 5.58
N TRP A 53 4.36 12.63 4.92
CA TRP A 53 4.23 12.37 3.49
C TRP A 53 4.98 13.40 2.64
N SER A 54 4.88 14.67 3.00
CA SER A 54 5.57 15.77 2.30
C SER A 54 7.10 15.65 2.45
N ASP A 55 7.55 15.23 3.63
CA ASP A 55 8.96 15.03 3.97
C ASP A 55 9.54 13.71 3.43
N ARG A 56 8.74 12.94 2.65
CA ARG A 56 9.14 11.65 2.06
C ARG A 56 9.53 10.57 3.08
N LEU A 57 9.03 10.66 4.31
CA LEU A 57 9.30 9.71 5.40
C LEU A 57 8.42 8.46 5.33
N ILE A 58 7.42 8.46 4.46
CA ILE A 58 6.47 7.35 4.27
C ILE A 58 6.63 6.83 2.85
N ILE A 59 7.00 5.55 2.69
CA ILE A 59 6.95 4.86 1.40
C ILE A 59 5.49 4.65 0.99
N GLY A 60 4.64 4.24 1.93
CA GLY A 60 3.19 4.18 1.74
C GLY A 60 2.76 3.00 0.88
N PHE A 61 2.75 3.20 -0.44
CA PHE A 61 2.28 2.22 -1.42
C PHE A 61 3.38 1.22 -1.79
N ILE A 62 3.42 0.11 -1.06
CA ILE A 62 4.36 -0.98 -1.28
C ILE A 62 3.68 -2.32 -0.94
N SER A 63 4.14 -3.47 -1.39
CA SER A 63 3.57 -4.78 -0.97
C SER A 63 4.35 -5.33 0.22
N LYS A 64 3.71 -6.16 1.05
CA LYS A 64 4.41 -6.81 2.18
C LYS A 64 5.60 -7.63 1.67
N GLN A 65 5.44 -8.31 0.53
CA GLN A 65 6.47 -9.12 -0.10
C GLN A 65 7.65 -8.25 -0.56
N TYR A 66 7.37 -7.12 -1.22
CA TYR A 66 8.45 -6.24 -1.69
C TYR A 66 9.20 -5.59 -0.52
N VAL A 67 8.50 -5.23 0.56
CA VAL A 67 9.13 -4.78 1.81
C VAL A 67 10.04 -5.85 2.40
N THR A 68 9.60 -7.10 2.47
CA THR A 68 10.44 -8.21 2.97
C THR A 68 11.70 -8.36 2.13
N SER A 69 11.61 -8.28 0.81
CA SER A 69 12.77 -8.33 -0.07
C SER A 69 13.69 -7.11 0.11
N LEU A 70 13.12 -5.91 0.28
CA LEU A 70 13.87 -4.66 0.43
C LEU A 70 14.63 -4.59 1.76
N LEU A 71 14.02 -5.06 2.85
CA LEU A 71 14.61 -5.03 4.18
C LEU A 71 15.55 -6.22 4.47
N LEU A 72 15.52 -7.30 3.67
CA LEU A 72 16.24 -8.55 3.96
C LEU A 72 17.74 -8.36 4.25
N ASN A 73 18.39 -7.40 3.58
CA ASN A 73 19.83 -7.14 3.67
C ASN A 73 20.16 -5.82 4.36
N GLU A 74 19.17 -5.16 4.96
CA GLU A 74 19.38 -3.90 5.67
C GLU A 74 19.82 -4.16 7.12
N PRO A 75 20.56 -3.24 7.75
CA PRO A 75 21.00 -3.38 9.14
C PRO A 75 19.83 -3.48 10.13
N ASP A 76 20.05 -4.15 11.26
CA ASP A 76 19.10 -4.23 12.36
C ASP A 76 18.63 -2.84 12.81
N GLY A 77 17.33 -2.72 13.08
CA GLY A 77 16.70 -1.44 13.40
C GLY A 77 16.32 -0.60 12.18
N THR A 78 16.66 -1.03 10.96
CA THR A 78 16.11 -0.41 9.74
C THR A 78 14.61 -0.72 9.63
N PHE A 79 13.82 0.33 9.38
CA PHE A 79 12.38 0.22 9.25
C PHE A 79 11.84 1.16 8.17
N LEU A 80 10.61 0.90 7.74
CA LEU A 80 9.86 1.78 6.86
C LEU A 80 8.38 1.82 7.24
N LEU A 81 7.72 2.91 6.85
CA LEU A 81 6.28 3.11 7.01
C LEU A 81 5.55 2.80 5.71
N ARG A 82 4.47 1.99 5.82
CA ARG A 82 3.63 1.60 4.69
C ARG A 82 2.15 1.60 5.05
N PHE A 83 1.29 1.83 4.07
CA PHE A 83 -0.16 1.72 4.28
C PHE A 83 -0.57 0.26 4.49
N SER A 84 -1.49 0.03 5.41
CA SER A 84 -1.99 -1.30 5.71
C SER A 84 -2.82 -1.82 4.55
N ASP A 85 -2.56 -3.06 4.14
CA ASP A 85 -3.41 -3.75 3.17
C ASP A 85 -4.66 -4.32 3.83
N SER A 86 -4.70 -4.52 5.15
CA SER A 86 -5.80 -5.20 5.86
C SER A 86 -6.78 -4.25 6.53
N GLU A 87 -6.38 -3.00 6.73
CA GLU A 87 -7.15 -1.99 7.47
C GLU A 87 -7.33 -0.75 6.61
N ILE A 88 -8.57 -0.23 6.56
CA ILE A 88 -8.87 1.05 5.93
C ILE A 88 -8.25 2.17 6.78
N GLY A 89 -7.47 3.05 6.15
CA GLY A 89 -6.84 4.17 6.87
C GLY A 89 -5.83 3.71 7.93
N GLY A 90 -5.22 2.54 7.76
CA GLY A 90 -4.14 2.04 8.62
C GLY A 90 -2.75 2.35 8.05
N ILE A 91 -1.79 2.60 8.92
CA ILE A 91 -0.35 2.63 8.62
C ILE A 91 0.38 1.61 9.50
N THR A 92 1.40 0.96 8.97
CA THR A 92 2.15 -0.09 9.68
C THR A 92 3.65 0.14 9.52
N ILE A 93 4.39 -0.19 10.58
CA ILE A 93 5.86 -0.23 10.59
C ILE A 93 6.30 -1.64 10.16
N ALA A 94 7.18 -1.71 9.16
CA ALA A 94 7.91 -2.94 8.85
C ALA A 94 9.38 -2.72 9.19
N HIS A 95 10.00 -3.68 9.88
CA HIS A 95 11.38 -3.57 10.35
C HIS A 95 12.10 -4.91 10.24
N VAL A 96 13.44 -4.85 10.18
CA VAL A 96 14.33 -6.00 10.39
C VAL A 96 14.48 -6.23 11.89
N ILE A 97 14.58 -7.51 12.29
CA ILE A 97 14.94 -7.94 13.65
C ILE A 97 16.26 -8.66 13.57
#